data_AF-A0A3P9IC38-F1
#
_entry.id   AF-A0A3P9IC38-F1
#
_cell.length_a   1.000
_cell.length_b   1.000
_cell.length_c   1.000
_cell.angle_alpha   90.00
_cell.angle_beta   90.00
_cell.angle_gamma   90.00
#
_symmetry.space_group_name_H-M   'P 1'
#
loop_
_entity.id
_entity.type
_entity.pdbx_description
1 polymer ?
#
loop_
_entity_poly.entity_id
_entity_poly.type
_entity_poly.pdbx_seq_one_letter_code
_entity_poly.pdbx_strand_id
1 'polypeptide(L)'
;MFTQRVETDLFAASALFFSFFVDHNPIFSVWLGGVRPMSRDRNQGKTNSRKFGFLPQTSSGKDLHAKMNQQLKKIVSEKKDVVEDMMDVFQKGAEMVASIAGDLFPIFSVAAPLVQLALDNVESSEAAFMKDQFQKVRDRLDVVSEEIQRINEEIKKSRIDTEFFSVEENIRNQFRKYMEILNAKPQFTEVKKQNFLKHFSKSGGNKNLHSLYSVVVGDGFFGEPLLVTILNYEEKSRRPIEEYCARLKNLFCIGIIALLGHAAVDGFNEGEELLKEWAEKMTNVQEKINAVVEECIVSFPNQAKTDCERLVRDQEGLDNKQLADALIGMLKKKYDWVGWSVRVYKSQSSILPTKKKFDCPTGKSRFQVTASNEKLNIWVSYSASPEPLDKNLIQELIQSQKKPTVENVAENLFEKLPGDCMVHTVKSSKDLVCSWSFTDDLHYWEEHKNLHVCVHCA
;
A
#
# COMPACT_ATOMS: atom_id res chain seq x y z
N MET A 1 -20.81 6.99 28.86
CA MET A 1 -21.18 7.73 27.64
C MET A 1 -19.99 8.15 26.77
N PHE A 2 -18.74 8.11 27.26
CA PHE A 2 -17.54 8.40 26.45
C PHE A 2 -16.96 7.19 25.71
N THR A 3 -17.22 5.96 26.16
CA THR A 3 -16.70 4.72 25.56
C THR A 3 -17.48 4.26 24.32
N GLN A 4 -18.78 4.53 24.23
CA GLN A 4 -19.59 4.22 23.03
C GLN A 4 -19.30 5.15 21.83
N ARG A 5 -18.72 6.33 22.07
CA ARG A 5 -18.42 7.30 20.99
C ARG A 5 -17.13 6.96 20.25
N VAL A 6 -16.15 6.37 20.95
CA VAL A 6 -14.90 5.89 20.34
C VAL A 6 -15.13 4.63 19.49
N GLU A 7 -16.02 3.73 19.92
CA GLU A 7 -16.38 2.55 19.13
C GLU A 7 -17.15 2.92 17.85
N THR A 8 -18.00 3.96 17.88
CA THR A 8 -18.73 4.42 16.69
C THR A 8 -17.84 5.13 15.68
N ASP A 9 -16.82 5.87 16.13
CA ASP A 9 -15.82 6.48 15.24
C ASP A 9 -14.87 5.43 14.63
N LEU A 10 -14.55 4.34 15.35
CA LEU A 10 -13.76 3.22 14.83
C LEU A 10 -14.54 2.37 13.81
N PHE A 11 -15.85 2.19 14.02
CA PHE A 11 -16.75 1.54 13.06
C PHE A 11 -16.99 2.40 11.81
N ALA A 12 -17.05 3.73 11.94
CA ALA A 12 -17.15 4.64 10.80
C ALA A 12 -15.84 4.68 9.97
N ALA A 13 -14.68 4.67 10.63
CA ALA A 13 -13.39 4.60 9.94
C ALA A 13 -13.20 3.27 9.20
N SER A 14 -13.63 2.15 9.78
CA SER A 14 -13.60 0.84 9.11
C SER A 14 -14.67 0.68 8.01
N ALA A 15 -15.81 1.37 8.12
CA ALA A 15 -16.80 1.45 7.04
C ALA A 15 -16.34 2.34 5.88
N LEU A 16 -15.65 3.46 6.16
CA LEU A 16 -14.96 4.26 5.14
C LEU A 16 -13.83 3.48 4.48
N PHE A 17 -13.08 2.67 5.25
CA PHE A 17 -12.07 1.75 4.73
C PHE A 17 -12.67 0.70 3.79
N PHE A 18 -13.85 0.15 4.13
CA PHE A 18 -14.57 -0.81 3.27
C PHE A 18 -15.20 -0.14 2.03
N SER A 19 -15.79 1.06 2.15
CA SER A 19 -16.39 1.77 1.00
C SER A 19 -15.34 2.24 0.01
N PHE A 20 -14.22 2.80 0.50
CA PHE A 20 -13.08 3.21 -0.33
C PHE A 20 -12.48 2.02 -1.12
N PHE A 21 -12.54 0.81 -0.57
CA PHE A 21 -12.08 -0.41 -1.24
C PHE A 21 -13.07 -0.94 -2.29
N VAL A 22 -14.36 -0.89 -1.99
CA VAL A 22 -15.43 -1.42 -2.87
C VAL A 22 -15.62 -0.52 -4.09
N ASP A 23 -15.54 0.81 -3.93
CA ASP A 23 -15.74 1.77 -5.03
C ASP A 23 -14.56 1.85 -6.02
N HIS A 24 -13.44 1.18 -5.73
CA HIS A 24 -12.26 1.14 -6.60
C HIS A 24 -11.87 -0.26 -7.11
N ASN A 25 -12.67 -1.31 -6.84
CA ASN A 25 -12.43 -2.66 -7.37
C ASN A 25 -13.74 -3.46 -7.59
N PRO A 26 -14.25 -3.60 -8.83
CA PRO A 26 -15.55 -4.22 -9.10
C PRO A 26 -15.55 -5.77 -9.12
N ILE A 27 -14.67 -6.47 -8.38
CA ILE A 27 -14.56 -7.95 -8.44
C ILE A 27 -15.27 -8.68 -7.28
N PHE A 28 -15.71 -7.98 -6.23
CA PHE A 28 -16.38 -8.62 -5.09
C PHE A 28 -17.91 -8.60 -5.18
N SER A 29 -18.48 -9.45 -6.03
CA SER A 29 -19.94 -9.70 -6.01
C SER A 29 -20.37 -11.12 -6.38
N VAL A 30 -19.68 -12.19 -5.98
CA VAL A 30 -20.23 -13.54 -6.10
C VAL A 30 -19.69 -14.45 -5.00
N TRP A 31 -20.41 -14.63 -3.88
CA TRP A 31 -20.33 -15.87 -3.08
C TRP A 31 -21.51 -15.98 -2.09
N LEU A 32 -22.69 -16.36 -2.58
CA LEU A 32 -23.71 -17.00 -1.75
C LEU A 32 -24.46 -18.06 -2.58
N GLY A 33 -24.16 -19.33 -2.32
CA GLY A 33 -25.10 -20.44 -2.51
C GLY A 33 -24.68 -21.52 -3.51
N GLY A 34 -24.58 -22.76 -3.02
CA GLY A 34 -24.76 -23.95 -3.87
C GLY A 34 -23.92 -25.17 -3.49
N VAL A 35 -24.35 -25.91 -2.46
CA VAL A 35 -23.89 -27.30 -2.24
C VAL A 35 -24.92 -28.26 -2.85
N ARG A 36 -24.46 -29.23 -3.67
CA ARG A 36 -24.91 -30.63 -3.65
C ARG A 36 -23.95 -31.58 -4.41
N PRO A 37 -23.90 -32.89 -4.05
CA PRO A 37 -22.76 -33.76 -4.31
C PRO A 37 -22.97 -34.74 -5.48
N MET A 38 -21.88 -35.34 -5.98
CA MET A 38 -21.95 -36.47 -6.93
C MET A 38 -21.09 -37.66 -6.48
N SER A 39 -21.60 -38.85 -6.84
CA SER A 39 -21.35 -40.20 -6.37
C SER A 39 -20.03 -40.88 -6.78
N ARG A 40 -19.62 -41.86 -5.97
CA ARG A 40 -18.64 -42.93 -6.25
C ARG A 40 -19.17 -43.93 -7.30
N ASP A 41 -18.32 -44.47 -8.18
CA ASP A 41 -17.85 -45.87 -8.08
C ASP A 41 -16.76 -46.31 -9.10
N ARG A 42 -15.85 -47.15 -8.58
CA ARG A 42 -15.15 -48.36 -9.09
C ARG A 42 -14.60 -48.53 -10.54
N ASN A 43 -13.27 -48.68 -10.57
CA ASN A 43 -12.47 -49.93 -10.74
C ASN A 43 -12.24 -50.63 -12.11
N GLN A 44 -10.96 -51.05 -12.26
CA GLN A 44 -10.37 -52.20 -12.97
C GLN A 44 -9.97 -52.13 -14.45
N GLY A 45 -8.77 -52.70 -14.74
CA GLY A 45 -8.47 -53.37 -16.00
C GLY A 45 -7.01 -53.32 -16.48
N LYS A 46 -6.20 -54.30 -16.09
CA LYS A 46 -4.82 -54.54 -16.57
C LYS A 46 -4.79 -54.98 -18.05
N THR A 47 -3.71 -54.69 -18.79
CA THR A 47 -3.01 -55.68 -19.64
C THR A 47 -1.56 -55.26 -19.92
N ASN A 48 -0.71 -56.26 -20.14
CA ASN A 48 0.75 -56.22 -20.10
C ASN A 48 1.29 -56.48 -21.52
N SER A 49 2.36 -55.80 -21.95
CA SER A 49 3.26 -56.34 -22.99
C SER A 49 4.67 -55.76 -22.86
N ARG A 50 5.66 -56.65 -22.80
CA ARG A 50 7.09 -56.36 -22.56
C ARG A 50 7.80 -55.97 -23.87
N LYS A 51 8.65 -54.94 -23.83
CA LYS A 51 9.88 -54.83 -24.64
C LYS A 51 11.01 -54.21 -23.79
N PHE A 52 12.22 -54.69 -24.07
CA PHE A 52 13.46 -54.56 -23.30
C PHE A 52 14.05 -53.13 -23.25
N GLY A 53 14.62 -52.77 -22.08
CA GLY A 53 16.01 -52.32 -22.02
C GLY A 53 16.34 -50.83 -21.90
N PHE A 54 15.85 -50.13 -20.88
CA PHE A 54 16.59 -49.04 -20.20
C PHE A 54 16.46 -49.27 -18.69
N LEU A 55 17.56 -49.10 -17.94
CA LEU A 55 17.62 -49.27 -16.48
C LEU A 55 16.37 -48.65 -15.81
N PRO A 56 15.59 -49.42 -15.02
CA PRO A 56 14.38 -48.89 -14.41
C PRO A 56 14.77 -47.94 -13.28
N GLN A 57 14.37 -46.66 -13.42
CA GLN A 57 14.04 -45.84 -12.26
C GLN A 57 13.15 -46.69 -11.34
N THR A 58 13.54 -46.82 -10.08
CA THR A 58 12.82 -47.61 -9.08
C THR A 58 11.34 -47.15 -9.04
N SER A 59 10.41 -48.07 -8.80
CA SER A 59 8.96 -47.76 -8.77
C SER A 59 8.61 -46.62 -7.79
N SER A 60 9.44 -46.42 -6.77
CA SER A 60 9.34 -45.34 -5.79
C SER A 60 9.59 -43.94 -6.38
N GLY A 61 10.50 -43.79 -7.35
CA GLY A 61 10.81 -42.50 -7.96
C GLY A 61 9.70 -42.01 -8.89
N LYS A 62 9.17 -42.91 -9.72
CA LYS A 62 8.06 -42.59 -10.65
C LYS A 62 6.78 -42.19 -9.91
N ASP A 63 6.49 -42.83 -8.78
CA ASP A 63 5.32 -42.51 -7.95
C ASP A 63 5.46 -41.14 -7.25
N LEU A 64 6.69 -40.78 -6.86
CA LEU A 64 6.99 -39.47 -6.30
C LEU A 64 6.84 -38.35 -7.34
N HIS A 65 7.43 -38.48 -8.53
CA HIS A 65 7.28 -37.47 -9.59
C HIS A 65 5.81 -37.28 -10.00
N ALA A 66 5.04 -38.38 -10.08
CA ALA A 66 3.62 -38.31 -10.39
C ALA A 66 2.84 -37.55 -9.32
N LYS A 67 3.11 -37.80 -8.03
CA LYS A 67 2.51 -37.07 -6.90
C LYS A 67 2.86 -35.58 -6.92
N MET A 68 4.12 -35.25 -7.18
CA MET A 68 4.59 -33.86 -7.24
C MET A 68 3.98 -33.09 -8.41
N ASN A 69 3.95 -33.69 -9.60
CA ASN A 69 3.27 -33.11 -10.76
C ASN A 69 1.76 -32.96 -10.51
N GLN A 70 1.11 -33.94 -9.87
CA GLN A 70 -0.30 -33.85 -9.53
C GLN A 70 -0.57 -32.74 -8.51
N GLN A 71 0.29 -32.56 -7.52
CA GLN A 71 0.20 -31.48 -6.54
C GLN A 71 0.39 -30.11 -7.21
N LEU A 72 1.41 -29.95 -8.04
CA LEU A 72 1.65 -28.71 -8.79
C LEU A 72 0.45 -28.39 -9.69
N LYS A 73 -0.05 -29.39 -10.43
CA LYS A 73 -1.23 -29.25 -11.28
C LYS A 73 -2.46 -28.85 -10.49
N LYS A 74 -2.68 -29.46 -9.32
CA LYS A 74 -3.78 -29.11 -8.43
C LYS A 74 -3.67 -27.65 -7.99
N ILE A 75 -2.52 -27.24 -7.44
CA ILE A 75 -2.29 -25.86 -6.95
C ILE A 75 -2.49 -24.87 -8.08
N VAL A 76 -1.85 -25.08 -9.24
CA VAL A 76 -2.00 -24.18 -10.39
C VAL A 76 -3.45 -24.15 -10.85
N SER A 77 -4.15 -25.28 -10.97
CA SER A 77 -5.56 -25.29 -11.41
C SER A 77 -6.53 -24.62 -10.43
N GLU A 78 -6.29 -24.74 -9.12
CA GLU A 78 -7.18 -24.21 -8.08
C GLU A 78 -6.86 -22.76 -7.70
N LYS A 79 -5.63 -22.31 -7.92
CA LYS A 79 -5.10 -21.04 -7.40
C LYS A 79 -4.49 -20.15 -8.47
N LYS A 80 -4.64 -20.47 -9.76
CA LYS A 80 -4.07 -19.69 -10.86
C LYS A 80 -4.40 -18.20 -10.74
N ASP A 81 -5.68 -17.87 -10.60
CA ASP A 81 -6.15 -16.49 -10.57
C ASP A 81 -5.56 -15.74 -9.36
N VAL A 82 -5.49 -16.40 -8.19
CA VAL A 82 -4.86 -15.84 -6.98
C VAL A 82 -3.37 -15.56 -7.19
N VAL A 83 -2.66 -16.46 -7.88
CA VAL A 83 -1.25 -16.25 -8.23
C VAL A 83 -1.12 -15.09 -9.21
N GLU A 84 -1.97 -15.01 -10.24
CA GLU A 84 -1.93 -13.93 -11.23
C GLU A 84 -2.24 -12.56 -10.60
N ASP A 85 -3.24 -12.48 -9.73
CA ASP A 85 -3.57 -11.26 -8.98
C ASP A 85 -2.42 -10.79 -8.08
N MET A 86 -1.78 -11.74 -7.37
CA MET A 86 -0.62 -11.43 -6.53
C MET A 86 0.57 -10.94 -7.36
N MET A 87 0.78 -11.53 -8.54
CA MET A 87 1.83 -11.12 -9.47
C MET A 87 1.56 -9.74 -10.07
N ASP A 88 0.30 -9.44 -10.38
CA ASP A 88 -0.12 -8.12 -10.84
C ASP A 88 0.12 -7.06 -9.74
N VAL A 89 -0.08 -7.38 -8.47
CA VAL A 89 0.25 -6.46 -7.37
C VAL A 89 1.74 -6.28 -7.16
N PHE A 90 2.55 -7.33 -7.27
CA PHE A 90 3.99 -7.15 -7.29
C PHE A 90 4.45 -6.26 -8.44
N GLN A 91 3.79 -6.37 -9.61
CA GLN A 91 4.07 -5.54 -10.77
C GLN A 91 3.60 -4.08 -10.60
N LYS A 92 2.42 -3.86 -10.01
CA LYS A 92 1.84 -2.54 -9.74
C LYS A 92 2.52 -1.82 -8.57
N GLY A 93 3.19 -2.55 -7.68
CA GLY A 93 3.97 -1.98 -6.58
C GLY A 93 3.08 -1.18 -5.61
N ALA A 94 3.44 0.09 -5.37
CA ALA A 94 2.82 0.96 -4.37
C ALA A 94 1.31 1.13 -4.51
N GLU A 95 0.80 1.10 -5.75
CA GLU A 95 -0.62 1.32 -6.06
C GLU A 95 -1.56 0.31 -5.39
N MET A 96 -1.06 -0.86 -4.98
CA MET A 96 -1.86 -1.99 -4.50
C MET A 96 -1.33 -2.61 -3.20
N VAL A 97 -0.52 -1.89 -2.42
CA VAL A 97 0.17 -2.45 -1.25
C VAL A 97 -0.78 -2.80 -0.12
N ALA A 98 -1.80 -1.98 0.08
CA ALA A 98 -2.85 -2.21 1.06
C ALA A 98 -3.94 -3.20 0.57
N SER A 99 -4.03 -3.46 -0.75
CA SER A 99 -5.16 -4.18 -1.35
C SER A 99 -5.12 -5.70 -1.24
N ILE A 100 -3.95 -6.28 -1.01
CA ILE A 100 -3.80 -7.72 -0.81
C ILE A 100 -3.66 -8.03 0.68
N ALA A 101 -4.80 -8.36 1.28
CA ALA A 101 -4.92 -9.23 2.46
C ALA A 101 -4.90 -10.73 2.07
N GLY A 102 -4.61 -11.03 0.79
CA GLY A 102 -4.66 -12.37 0.23
C GLY A 102 -3.61 -13.31 0.81
N ASP A 103 -4.01 -14.57 0.93
CA ASP A 103 -3.17 -15.68 1.36
C ASP A 103 -1.99 -15.85 0.38
N LEU A 104 -0.76 -15.52 0.80
CA LEU A 104 0.47 -15.65 -0.01
C LEU A 104 0.90 -17.12 -0.15
N PHE A 105 0.25 -18.02 0.59
CA PHE A 105 0.54 -19.45 0.65
C PHE A 105 0.58 -20.15 -0.71
N PRO A 106 -0.33 -19.90 -1.68
CA PRO A 106 -0.28 -20.56 -2.98
C PRO A 106 1.05 -20.36 -3.71
N ILE A 107 1.62 -19.16 -3.68
CA ILE A 107 2.91 -18.85 -4.32
C ILE A 107 4.06 -19.59 -3.62
N PHE A 108 4.05 -19.67 -2.30
CA PHE A 108 5.12 -20.33 -1.55
C PHE A 108 5.06 -21.85 -1.68
N SER A 109 3.85 -22.42 -1.71
CA SER A 109 3.63 -23.87 -1.75
C SER A 109 4.21 -24.58 -2.97
N VAL A 110 4.49 -23.86 -4.06
CA VAL A 110 5.06 -24.43 -5.29
C VAL A 110 6.59 -24.42 -5.32
N ALA A 111 7.26 -23.70 -4.41
CA ALA A 111 8.72 -23.52 -4.45
C ALA A 111 9.49 -24.85 -4.38
N ALA A 112 9.08 -25.72 -3.45
CA ALA A 112 9.68 -27.04 -3.25
C ALA A 112 9.34 -28.03 -4.39
N PRO A 113 8.08 -28.20 -4.81
CA PRO A 113 7.75 -29.02 -5.97
C PRO A 113 8.48 -28.61 -7.25
N LEU A 114 8.60 -27.30 -7.50
CA LEU A 114 9.17 -26.76 -8.73
C LEU A 114 10.66 -27.07 -8.86
N VAL A 115 11.43 -26.91 -7.77
CA VAL A 115 12.88 -27.21 -7.80
C VAL A 115 13.15 -28.69 -7.95
N GLN A 116 12.35 -29.55 -7.32
CA GLN A 116 12.49 -30.99 -7.45
C GLN A 116 12.16 -31.48 -8.87
N LEU A 117 11.08 -30.99 -9.49
CA LEU A 117 10.79 -31.29 -10.90
C LEU A 117 11.93 -30.85 -11.83
N ALA A 118 12.56 -29.70 -11.55
CA ALA A 118 13.74 -29.25 -12.28
C ALA A 118 14.95 -30.18 -12.07
N LEU A 119 15.21 -30.64 -10.84
CA LEU A 119 16.26 -31.63 -10.53
C LEU A 119 16.06 -32.95 -11.28
N ASP A 120 14.81 -33.37 -11.40
CA ASP A 120 14.40 -34.60 -12.07
C ASP A 120 14.34 -34.48 -13.60
N ASN A 121 14.56 -33.28 -14.15
CA ASN A 121 14.44 -32.95 -15.57
C ASN A 121 13.05 -33.27 -16.13
N VAL A 122 12.01 -33.01 -15.33
CA VAL A 122 10.62 -33.23 -15.70
C VAL A 122 10.01 -31.93 -16.19
N GLU A 123 9.58 -31.90 -17.44
CA GLU A 123 8.89 -30.75 -18.03
C GLU A 123 7.38 -30.82 -17.75
N SER A 124 6.77 -29.69 -17.37
CA SER A 124 5.33 -29.52 -17.29
C SER A 124 4.93 -28.07 -17.59
N SER A 125 3.74 -27.89 -18.17
CA SER A 125 3.18 -26.56 -18.46
C SER A 125 3.01 -25.71 -17.20
N GLU A 126 2.64 -26.35 -16.10
CA GLU A 126 2.42 -25.75 -14.80
C GLU A 126 3.74 -25.30 -14.17
N ALA A 127 4.82 -26.07 -14.34
CA ALA A 127 6.15 -25.66 -13.92
C ALA A 127 6.67 -24.48 -14.75
N ALA A 128 6.44 -24.48 -16.07
CA ALA A 128 6.79 -23.37 -16.94
C ALA A 128 6.03 -22.08 -16.55
N PHE A 129 4.74 -22.18 -16.25
CA PHE A 129 3.92 -21.07 -15.77
C PHE A 129 4.45 -20.49 -14.45
N MET A 130 4.67 -21.32 -13.41
CA MET A 130 5.15 -20.82 -12.12
C MET A 130 6.56 -20.23 -12.20
N LYS A 131 7.42 -20.81 -13.05
CA LYS A 131 8.74 -20.26 -13.33
C LYS A 131 8.67 -18.87 -13.96
N ASP A 132 7.73 -18.64 -14.89
CA ASP A 132 7.49 -17.32 -15.47
C ASP A 132 7.01 -16.30 -14.41
N GLN A 133 6.14 -16.72 -13.49
CA GLN A 133 5.73 -15.86 -12.37
C GLN A 133 6.91 -15.50 -11.46
N PHE A 134 7.74 -16.46 -11.06
CA PHE A 134 8.94 -16.18 -10.26
C PHE A 134 9.95 -15.28 -10.99
N GLN A 135 10.02 -15.41 -12.31
CA GLN A 135 10.85 -14.57 -13.16
C GLN A 135 10.36 -13.10 -13.13
N LYS A 136 9.05 -12.86 -13.23
CA LYS A 136 8.46 -11.52 -13.09
C LYS A 136 8.75 -10.88 -11.73
N VAL A 137 8.67 -11.64 -10.62
CA VAL A 137 9.03 -11.15 -9.28
C VAL A 137 10.49 -10.71 -9.24
N ARG A 138 11.39 -11.51 -9.83
CA ARG A 138 12.82 -11.17 -9.91
C ARG A 138 13.06 -9.86 -10.66
N ASP A 139 12.52 -9.76 -11.86
CA ASP A 139 12.80 -8.63 -12.75
C ASP A 139 12.25 -7.32 -12.16
N ARG A 140 11.11 -7.37 -11.46
CA ARG A 140 10.61 -6.21 -10.70
C ARG A 140 11.55 -5.79 -9.58
N LEU A 141 12.12 -6.75 -8.86
CA LEU A 141 13.03 -6.47 -7.76
C LEU A 141 14.36 -5.88 -8.23
N ASP A 142 14.82 -6.24 -9.43
CA ASP A 142 16.00 -5.64 -10.07
C ASP A 142 15.74 -4.15 -10.44
N VAL A 143 14.60 -3.85 -11.09
CA VAL A 143 14.23 -2.46 -11.46
C VAL A 143 14.08 -1.56 -10.23
N VAL A 144 13.40 -2.05 -9.19
CA VAL A 144 13.12 -1.28 -7.98
C VAL A 144 14.36 -1.10 -7.09
N SER A 145 15.44 -1.85 -7.34
CA SER A 145 16.71 -1.70 -6.63
C SER A 145 17.45 -0.41 -6.96
N GLU A 146 17.26 0.15 -8.15
CA GLU A 146 17.96 1.36 -8.61
C GLU A 146 17.30 2.64 -8.04
N GLU A 147 16.00 2.61 -7.79
CA GLU A 147 15.23 3.78 -7.34
C GLU A 147 15.41 4.08 -5.83
N ILE A 148 15.79 3.09 -5.02
CA ILE A 148 15.88 3.20 -3.55
C ILE A 148 17.28 3.34 -3.00
N GLN A 149 18.28 3.36 -3.87
CA GLN A 149 19.57 3.90 -3.48
C GLN A 149 19.43 5.31 -2.91
N ARG A 150 18.38 6.08 -3.29
CA ARG A 150 18.05 7.43 -2.79
C ARG A 150 17.43 7.49 -1.39
N ILE A 151 16.47 6.63 -1.05
CA ILE A 151 15.84 6.61 0.30
C ILE A 151 16.82 6.07 1.35
N ASN A 152 17.57 5.02 0.99
CA ASN A 152 18.65 4.52 1.84
C ASN A 152 19.77 5.57 2.02
N GLU A 153 20.00 6.45 1.03
CA GLU A 153 21.08 7.45 1.01
C GLU A 153 20.98 8.58 2.02
N GLU A 154 19.78 8.95 2.45
CA GLU A 154 19.58 9.98 3.47
C GLU A 154 19.34 9.39 4.87
N ILE A 155 18.85 8.15 4.94
CA ILE A 155 18.79 7.32 6.17
C ILE A 155 20.18 6.76 6.58
N LYS A 156 21.20 6.89 5.70
CA LYS A 156 22.64 6.50 5.82
C LYS A 156 23.39 6.86 7.12
N LYS A 157 22.74 7.45 8.12
CA LYS A 157 23.36 7.86 9.40
C LYS A 157 23.16 6.88 10.57
N SER A 158 22.53 5.71 10.39
CA SER A 158 22.33 4.74 11.49
C SER A 158 22.88 3.33 11.21
N ARG A 159 23.24 2.60 12.27
CA ARG A 159 23.81 1.23 12.24
C ARG A 159 22.91 0.17 11.60
N ILE A 160 21.62 0.46 11.42
CA ILE A 160 20.62 -0.43 10.81
C ILE A 160 20.97 -0.71 9.33
N ASP A 161 21.68 0.22 8.67
CA ASP A 161 22.03 0.17 7.25
C ASP A 161 22.97 -0.99 6.85
N THR A 162 24.12 -1.13 7.53
CA THR A 162 25.12 -2.16 7.16
C THR A 162 24.59 -3.58 7.31
N GLU A 163 23.73 -3.82 8.31
CA GLU A 163 23.13 -5.13 8.54
C GLU A 163 21.96 -5.40 7.58
N PHE A 164 21.10 -4.41 7.32
CA PHE A 164 19.95 -4.57 6.42
C PHE A 164 20.38 -4.75 4.96
N PHE A 165 21.35 -3.97 4.48
CA PHE A 165 21.84 -4.12 3.10
C PHE A 165 22.42 -5.52 2.84
N SER A 166 23.21 -6.03 3.79
CA SER A 166 23.77 -7.39 3.72
C SER A 166 22.66 -8.45 3.73
N VAL A 167 21.63 -8.28 4.56
CA VAL A 167 20.44 -9.16 4.59
C VAL A 167 19.72 -9.17 3.25
N GLU A 168 19.42 -7.99 2.69
CA GLU A 168 18.75 -7.85 1.40
C GLU A 168 19.57 -8.49 0.26
N GLU A 169 20.86 -8.19 0.18
CA GLU A 169 21.77 -8.75 -0.82
C GLU A 169 21.85 -10.29 -0.72
N ASN A 170 21.97 -10.83 0.50
CA ASN A 170 22.03 -12.26 0.71
C ASN A 170 20.75 -12.98 0.26
N ILE A 171 19.57 -12.44 0.59
CA ILE A 171 18.27 -13.01 0.17
C ILE A 171 18.17 -13.02 -1.36
N ARG A 172 18.53 -11.91 -2.01
CA ARG A 172 18.54 -11.81 -3.47
C ARG A 172 19.47 -12.82 -4.12
N ASN A 173 20.67 -12.98 -3.57
CA ASN A 173 21.65 -13.94 -4.07
C ASN A 173 21.18 -15.39 -3.90
N GLN A 174 20.55 -15.73 -2.76
CA GLN A 174 19.95 -17.05 -2.53
C GLN A 174 18.85 -17.36 -3.55
N PHE A 175 17.94 -16.42 -3.79
CA PHE A 175 16.88 -16.59 -4.79
C PHE A 175 17.44 -16.68 -6.21
N ARG A 176 18.48 -15.91 -6.56
CA ARG A 176 19.17 -16.04 -7.85
C ARG A 176 19.71 -17.45 -8.06
N LYS A 177 20.32 -18.06 -7.04
CA LYS A 177 20.83 -19.44 -7.11
C LYS A 177 19.72 -20.48 -7.21
N TYR A 178 18.58 -20.25 -6.54
CA TYR A 178 17.38 -21.06 -6.76
C TYR A 178 16.91 -20.99 -8.22
N MET A 179 16.81 -19.79 -8.80
CA MET A 179 16.43 -19.61 -10.20
C MET A 179 17.45 -20.22 -11.18
N GLU A 180 18.74 -20.28 -10.83
CA GLU A 180 19.74 -20.99 -11.64
C GLU A 180 19.47 -22.49 -11.75
N ILE A 181 18.86 -23.12 -10.74
CA ILE A 181 18.44 -24.53 -10.82
C ILE A 181 17.27 -24.65 -11.81
N LEU A 182 16.24 -23.82 -11.65
CA LEU A 182 15.05 -23.85 -12.51
C LEU A 182 15.37 -23.54 -13.99
N ASN A 183 16.47 -22.85 -14.25
CA ASN A 183 16.95 -22.49 -15.59
C ASN A 183 18.07 -23.42 -16.10
N ALA A 184 18.50 -24.41 -15.32
CA ALA A 184 19.59 -25.28 -15.71
C ALA A 184 19.20 -26.18 -16.89
N LYS A 185 20.14 -26.40 -17.81
CA LYS A 185 20.04 -27.53 -18.72
C LYS A 185 20.30 -28.83 -17.94
N PRO A 186 19.73 -29.98 -18.33
CA PRO A 186 19.83 -31.22 -17.57
C PRO A 186 21.25 -31.63 -17.13
N GLN A 187 22.25 -31.41 -18.00
CA GLN A 187 23.64 -31.75 -17.70
C GLN A 187 24.31 -30.86 -16.62
N PHE A 188 23.71 -29.72 -16.29
CA PHE A 188 24.24 -28.76 -15.31
C PHE A 188 23.42 -28.72 -14.01
N THR A 189 22.28 -29.39 -13.96
CA THR A 189 21.33 -29.31 -12.85
C THR A 189 21.95 -29.71 -11.51
N GLU A 190 22.71 -30.80 -11.45
CA GLU A 190 23.40 -31.22 -10.21
C GLU A 190 24.48 -30.21 -9.78
N VAL A 191 25.22 -29.62 -10.72
CA VAL A 191 26.21 -28.58 -10.40
C VAL A 191 25.52 -27.33 -9.85
N LYS A 192 24.38 -26.94 -10.42
CA LYS A 192 23.57 -25.81 -9.92
C LYS A 192 22.98 -26.10 -8.54
N LYS A 193 22.52 -27.32 -8.29
CA LYS A 193 22.08 -27.81 -6.98
C LYS A 193 23.15 -27.62 -5.91
N GLN A 194 24.35 -28.15 -6.14
CA GLN A 194 25.47 -28.07 -5.19
C GLN A 194 25.90 -26.61 -4.95
N ASN A 195 25.90 -25.79 -5.99
CA ASN A 195 26.19 -24.36 -5.87
C ASN A 195 25.14 -23.63 -5.03
N PHE A 196 23.85 -23.97 -5.18
CA PHE A 196 22.77 -23.39 -4.39
C PHE A 196 22.91 -23.75 -2.91
N LEU A 197 23.04 -25.03 -2.56
CA LEU A 197 23.22 -25.48 -1.17
C LEU A 197 24.41 -24.76 -0.51
N LYS A 198 25.59 -24.82 -1.15
CA LYS A 198 26.80 -24.18 -0.66
C LYS A 198 26.64 -22.68 -0.48
N HIS A 199 26.00 -22.00 -1.44
CA HIS A 199 25.80 -20.57 -1.37
C HIS A 199 24.80 -20.21 -0.27
N PHE A 200 23.69 -20.94 -0.16
CA PHE A 200 22.65 -20.69 0.83
C PHE A 200 23.23 -20.70 2.24
N SER A 201 24.01 -21.71 2.61
CA SER A 201 24.68 -21.77 3.92
C SER A 201 25.70 -20.66 4.11
N LYS A 202 26.52 -20.36 3.08
CA LYS A 202 27.57 -19.33 3.15
C LYS A 202 27.01 -17.91 3.31
N SER A 203 25.88 -17.63 2.69
CA SER A 203 25.22 -16.33 2.77
C SER A 203 24.31 -16.20 3.98
N GLY A 204 24.50 -17.00 5.05
CA GLY A 204 23.74 -16.88 6.31
C GLY A 204 22.49 -17.75 6.41
N GLY A 205 22.19 -18.58 5.41
CA GLY A 205 21.06 -19.51 5.44
C GLY A 205 19.72 -18.80 5.64
N ASN A 206 18.88 -19.35 6.52
CA ASN A 206 17.60 -18.76 6.89
C ASN A 206 17.73 -17.53 7.81
N LYS A 207 18.91 -17.24 8.37
CA LYS A 207 19.10 -16.16 9.35
C LYS A 207 18.72 -14.79 8.79
N ASN A 208 19.02 -14.51 7.52
CA ASN A 208 18.67 -13.23 6.90
C ASN A 208 17.17 -12.99 6.90
N LEU A 209 16.38 -14.03 6.59
CA LEU A 209 14.93 -13.93 6.53
C LEU A 209 14.33 -13.71 7.94
N HIS A 210 14.87 -14.39 8.95
CA HIS A 210 14.50 -14.16 10.35
C HIS A 210 14.92 -12.76 10.84
N SER A 211 16.12 -12.29 10.48
CA SER A 211 16.57 -10.93 10.80
C SER A 211 15.65 -9.89 10.17
N LEU A 212 15.30 -10.07 8.88
CA LEU A 212 14.34 -9.20 8.19
C LEU A 212 12.97 -9.19 8.88
N TYR A 213 12.46 -10.37 9.25
CA TYR A 213 11.23 -10.49 10.03
C TYR A 213 11.32 -9.70 11.34
N SER A 214 12.35 -9.95 12.15
CA SER A 214 12.53 -9.33 13.46
C SER A 214 12.61 -7.80 13.42
N VAL A 215 13.29 -7.22 12.42
CA VAL A 215 13.37 -5.74 12.29
C VAL A 215 12.05 -5.12 11.83
N VAL A 216 11.25 -5.84 11.03
CA VAL A 216 9.95 -5.37 10.55
C VAL A 216 8.90 -5.43 11.66
N VAL A 217 8.83 -6.54 12.41
CA VAL A 217 7.82 -6.70 13.46
C VAL A 217 8.18 -5.99 14.77
N GLY A 218 9.46 -5.65 14.97
CA GLY A 218 9.95 -4.95 16.16
C GLY A 218 10.39 -5.87 17.30
N ASP A 219 10.67 -7.14 17.01
CA ASP A 219 11.09 -8.16 18.01
C ASP A 219 12.63 -8.21 18.20
N GLY A 220 13.38 -7.35 17.50
CA GLY A 220 14.84 -7.30 17.55
C GLY A 220 15.41 -6.47 18.70
N PHE A 221 16.68 -6.70 19.05
CA PHE A 221 17.44 -5.94 20.07
C PHE A 221 17.75 -4.46 19.70
N PHE A 222 17.30 -3.99 18.54
CA PHE A 222 17.78 -2.77 17.89
C PHE A 222 16.73 -1.64 17.79
N GLY A 223 16.12 -1.26 18.91
CA GLY A 223 15.39 0.01 19.00
C GLY A 223 14.02 0.04 18.30
N GLU A 224 13.70 1.17 17.66
CA GLU A 224 12.40 1.44 17.02
C GLU A 224 12.18 0.52 15.79
N PRO A 225 10.95 -0.02 15.57
CA PRO A 225 10.70 -0.90 14.43
C PRO A 225 11.01 -0.22 13.09
N LEU A 226 11.59 -0.97 12.14
CA LEU A 226 12.07 -0.43 10.86
C LEU A 226 11.01 0.40 10.13
N LEU A 227 9.79 -0.13 10.02
CA LEU A 227 8.69 0.56 9.35
C LEU A 227 8.30 1.89 10.01
N VAL A 228 8.45 2.02 11.34
CA VAL A 228 8.19 3.27 12.06
C VAL A 228 9.30 4.28 11.79
N THR A 229 10.56 3.84 11.76
CA THR A 229 11.69 4.71 11.39
C THR A 229 11.54 5.25 9.97
N ILE A 230 11.15 4.41 9.00
CA ILE A 230 10.89 4.87 7.63
C ILE A 230 9.69 5.82 7.59
N LEU A 231 8.59 5.49 8.29
CA LEU A 231 7.40 6.34 8.40
C LEU A 231 7.73 7.76 8.88
N ASN A 232 8.57 7.87 9.91
CA ASN A 232 9.00 9.14 10.46
C ASN A 232 9.93 9.90 9.51
N TYR A 233 10.87 9.19 8.87
CA TYR A 233 11.80 9.78 7.91
C TYR A 233 11.09 10.33 6.67
N GLU A 234 10.14 9.59 6.11
CA GLU A 234 9.31 10.02 4.97
C GLU A 234 8.22 11.02 5.36
N GLU A 235 8.22 11.49 6.62
CA GLU A 235 7.27 12.46 7.16
C GLU A 235 5.81 12.07 6.86
N LYS A 236 5.54 10.77 7.06
CA LYS A 236 4.22 10.14 6.84
C LYS A 236 3.67 10.34 5.42
N SER A 237 4.55 10.41 4.43
CA SER A 237 4.18 10.42 3.01
C SER A 237 3.74 9.03 2.57
N ARG A 238 2.44 8.84 2.29
CA ARG A 238 1.85 7.54 1.97
C ARG A 238 2.54 6.83 0.81
N ARG A 239 2.79 7.52 -0.32
CA ARG A 239 3.34 6.91 -1.54
C ARG A 239 4.73 6.30 -1.32
N PRO A 240 5.73 7.03 -0.77
CA PRO A 240 7.02 6.43 -0.39
C PRO A 240 6.89 5.23 0.57
N ILE A 241 5.97 5.29 1.54
CA ILE A 241 5.75 4.18 2.49
C ILE A 241 5.17 2.96 1.79
N GLU A 242 4.18 3.13 0.92
CA GLU A 242 3.65 2.05 0.10
C GLU A 242 4.77 1.44 -0.78
N GLU A 243 5.56 2.26 -1.49
CA GLU A 243 6.70 1.80 -2.29
C GLU A 243 7.69 0.95 -1.48
N TYR A 244 8.03 1.40 -0.26
CA TYR A 244 8.91 0.67 0.64
C TYR A 244 8.30 -0.67 1.09
N CYS A 245 7.03 -0.66 1.50
CA CYS A 245 6.31 -1.86 1.90
C CYS A 245 6.16 -2.88 0.76
N ALA A 246 5.92 -2.43 -0.48
CA ALA A 246 5.88 -3.30 -1.65
C ALA A 246 7.19 -4.10 -1.82
N ARG A 247 8.33 -3.46 -1.57
CA ARG A 247 9.64 -4.12 -1.64
C ARG A 247 9.87 -5.09 -0.53
N LEU A 248 9.48 -4.76 0.70
CA LEU A 248 9.57 -5.71 1.80
C LEU A 248 8.79 -6.97 1.46
N LYS A 249 7.57 -6.85 0.92
CA LYS A 249 6.78 -8.01 0.46
C LYS A 249 7.51 -8.81 -0.62
N ASN A 250 8.09 -8.15 -1.63
CA ASN A 250 8.89 -8.81 -2.65
C ASN A 250 10.10 -9.57 -2.05
N LEU A 251 10.82 -8.92 -1.13
CA LEU A 251 12.00 -9.48 -0.49
C LEU A 251 11.66 -10.71 0.36
N PHE A 252 10.58 -10.65 1.15
CA PHE A 252 10.07 -11.81 1.86
C PHE A 252 9.67 -12.93 0.89
N CYS A 253 8.96 -12.60 -0.19
CA CYS A 253 8.51 -13.57 -1.18
C CYS A 253 9.69 -14.38 -1.75
N ILE A 254 10.72 -13.70 -2.25
CA ILE A 254 11.88 -14.38 -2.83
C ILE A 254 12.70 -15.15 -1.78
N GLY A 255 12.76 -14.64 -0.55
CA GLY A 255 13.45 -15.30 0.56
C GLY A 255 12.76 -16.58 1.01
N ILE A 256 11.43 -16.56 1.13
CA ILE A 256 10.62 -17.74 1.47
C ILE A 256 10.72 -18.79 0.36
N ILE A 257 10.63 -18.38 -0.91
CA ILE A 257 10.81 -19.31 -2.06
C ILE A 257 12.19 -19.97 -2.01
N ALA A 258 13.25 -19.19 -1.78
CA ALA A 258 14.61 -19.72 -1.67
C ALA A 258 14.75 -20.68 -0.47
N LEU A 259 14.17 -20.36 0.68
CA LEU A 259 14.19 -21.21 1.88
C LEU A 259 13.48 -22.55 1.65
N LEU A 260 12.26 -22.52 1.11
CA LEU A 260 11.50 -23.74 0.81
C LEU A 260 12.18 -24.57 -0.28
N GLY A 261 12.75 -23.90 -1.29
CA GLY A 261 13.59 -24.54 -2.30
C GLY A 261 14.81 -25.23 -1.68
N HIS A 262 15.49 -24.59 -0.72
CA HIS A 262 16.62 -25.19 -0.01
C HIS A 262 16.20 -26.44 0.76
N ALA A 263 15.15 -26.35 1.59
CA ALA A 263 14.64 -27.49 2.36
C ALA A 263 14.34 -28.70 1.47
N ALA A 264 13.71 -28.47 0.32
CA ALA A 264 13.42 -29.51 -0.65
C ALA A 264 14.70 -30.16 -1.20
N VAL A 265 15.69 -29.36 -1.58
CA VAL A 265 16.92 -29.82 -2.23
C VAL A 265 17.86 -30.54 -1.26
N ASP A 266 17.89 -30.10 -0.01
CA ASP A 266 18.75 -30.61 1.06
C ASP A 266 18.20 -31.91 1.68
N GLY A 267 16.97 -32.30 1.32
CA GLY A 267 16.35 -33.56 1.74
C GLY A 267 15.77 -33.54 3.15
N PHE A 268 15.72 -32.37 3.79
CA PHE A 268 15.01 -32.17 5.04
C PHE A 268 13.51 -32.11 4.78
N ASN A 269 12.72 -33.00 5.40
CA ASN A 269 11.26 -33.06 5.25
C ASN A 269 10.52 -31.95 6.03
N GLU A 270 11.14 -30.79 6.19
CA GLU A 270 10.66 -29.66 6.99
C GLU A 270 9.90 -28.63 6.14
N GLY A 271 9.73 -28.87 4.83
CA GLY A 271 9.13 -27.91 3.91
C GLY A 271 7.70 -27.49 4.26
N GLU A 272 6.86 -28.41 4.76
CA GLU A 272 5.50 -28.09 5.19
C GLU A 272 5.46 -27.27 6.49
N GLU A 273 6.34 -27.59 7.44
CA GLU A 273 6.45 -26.86 8.71
C GLU A 273 6.96 -25.44 8.48
N LEU A 274 8.01 -25.28 7.67
CA LEU A 274 8.53 -23.98 7.26
C LEU A 274 7.48 -23.17 6.50
N LEU A 275 6.73 -23.80 5.60
CA LEU A 275 5.67 -23.13 4.85
C LEU A 275 4.59 -22.58 5.79
N LYS A 276 4.16 -23.37 6.78
CA LYS A 276 3.19 -22.94 7.79
C LYS A 276 3.74 -21.80 8.66
N GLU A 277 4.96 -21.95 9.15
CA GLU A 277 5.63 -20.91 9.96
C GLU A 277 5.71 -19.58 9.20
N TRP A 278 6.18 -19.61 7.95
CA TRP A 278 6.34 -18.40 7.16
C TRP A 278 5.01 -17.80 6.69
N ALA A 279 3.96 -18.61 6.52
CA ALA A 279 2.62 -18.09 6.30
C ALA A 279 2.13 -17.27 7.51
N GLU A 280 2.28 -17.80 8.73
CA GLU A 280 1.93 -17.08 9.96
C GLU A 280 2.76 -15.79 10.14
N LYS A 281 4.08 -15.86 9.89
CA LYS A 281 4.94 -14.68 9.93
C LYS A 281 4.55 -13.61 8.91
N MET A 282 4.12 -14.00 7.72
CA MET A 282 3.70 -13.04 6.70
C MET A 282 2.40 -12.33 7.07
N THR A 283 1.50 -12.96 7.81
CA THR A 283 0.34 -12.28 8.40
C THR A 283 0.79 -11.16 9.34
N ASN A 284 1.74 -11.44 10.24
CA ASN A 284 2.27 -10.42 11.16
C ASN A 284 2.96 -9.27 10.40
N VAL A 285 3.73 -9.58 9.35
CA VAL A 285 4.34 -8.56 8.47
C VAL A 285 3.26 -7.70 7.80
N GLN A 286 2.19 -8.31 7.30
CA GLN A 286 1.08 -7.60 6.66
C GLN A 286 0.37 -6.67 7.64
N GLU A 287 0.16 -7.08 8.89
CA GLU A 287 -0.42 -6.24 9.93
C GLU A 287 0.43 -4.99 10.19
N LYS A 288 1.76 -5.13 10.23
CA LYS A 288 2.68 -3.98 10.42
C LYS A 288 2.68 -3.04 9.22
N ILE A 289 2.60 -3.58 8.00
CA ILE A 289 2.46 -2.78 6.76
C ILE A 289 1.14 -1.99 6.79
N ASN A 290 0.03 -2.65 7.11
CA ASN A 290 -1.27 -2.00 7.20
C ASN A 290 -1.26 -0.88 8.25
N ALA A 291 -0.65 -1.11 9.40
CA ALA A 291 -0.58 -0.11 10.46
C ALA A 291 0.15 1.17 10.03
N VAL A 292 1.26 1.08 9.30
CA VAL A 292 2.00 2.29 8.87
C VAL A 292 1.34 3.02 7.70
N VAL A 293 0.67 2.30 6.80
CA VAL A 293 -0.13 2.91 5.73
C VAL A 293 -1.35 3.61 6.33
N GLU A 294 -2.04 2.96 7.27
CA GLU A 294 -3.17 3.55 8.00
C GLU A 294 -2.74 4.80 8.78
N GLU A 295 -1.57 4.78 9.43
CA GLU A 295 -1.04 5.94 10.13
C GLU A 295 -0.79 7.12 9.16
N CYS A 296 -0.37 6.89 7.92
CA CYS A 296 -0.27 7.94 6.90
C CYS A 296 -1.65 8.55 6.58
N ILE A 297 -2.68 7.71 6.50
CA ILE A 297 -4.05 8.13 6.18
C ILE A 297 -4.66 8.88 7.38
N VAL A 298 -4.67 8.31 8.57
CA VAL A 298 -5.33 8.90 9.74
C VAL A 298 -4.65 10.21 10.17
N SER A 299 -3.32 10.29 10.06
CA SER A 299 -2.57 11.47 10.52
C SER A 299 -2.39 12.56 9.45
N PHE A 300 -2.85 12.35 8.20
CA PHE A 300 -2.61 13.28 7.09
C PHE A 300 -3.02 14.72 7.40
N PRO A 301 -4.14 15.03 8.09
CA PRO A 301 -4.52 16.43 8.34
C PRO A 301 -3.51 17.18 9.21
N ASN A 302 -2.99 16.52 10.25
CA ASN A 302 -2.00 17.09 11.15
C ASN A 302 -0.65 17.24 10.47
N GLN A 303 -0.26 16.24 9.67
CA GLN A 303 0.97 16.30 8.89
C GLN A 303 0.90 17.39 7.81
N ALA A 304 -0.23 17.49 7.08
CA ALA A 304 -0.45 18.50 6.06
C ALA A 304 -0.40 19.92 6.64
N LYS A 305 -0.94 20.12 7.85
CA LYS A 305 -0.80 21.40 8.57
C LYS A 305 0.67 21.72 8.83
N THR A 306 1.43 20.76 9.37
CA THR A 306 2.86 20.94 9.66
C THR A 306 3.66 21.25 8.38
N ASP A 307 3.35 20.56 7.29
CA ASP A 307 3.98 20.77 5.98
C ASP A 307 3.66 22.14 5.39
N CYS A 308 2.42 22.61 5.54
CA CYS A 308 2.02 23.96 5.15
C CYS A 308 2.75 25.02 5.99
N GLU A 309 2.83 24.85 7.31
CA GLU A 309 3.53 25.78 8.21
C GLU A 309 5.02 25.85 7.88
N ARG A 310 5.64 24.72 7.55
CA ARG A 310 7.01 24.65 7.05
C ARG A 310 7.18 25.39 5.72
N LEU A 311 6.33 25.13 4.73
CA LEU A 311 6.41 25.81 3.43
C LEU A 311 6.27 27.32 3.56
N VAL A 312 5.31 27.80 4.36
CA VAL A 312 5.08 29.23 4.61
C VAL A 312 6.31 29.87 5.25
N ARG A 313 6.96 29.18 6.19
CA ARG A 313 8.18 29.66 6.85
C ARG A 313 9.39 29.66 5.91
N ASP A 314 9.53 28.65 5.06
CA ASP A 314 10.71 28.47 4.22
C ASP A 314 10.63 29.30 2.91
N GLN A 315 9.42 29.71 2.49
CA GLN A 315 9.18 30.53 1.30
C GLN A 315 8.69 31.94 1.66
N GLU A 316 9.48 32.66 2.47
CA GLU A 316 9.21 34.07 2.75
C GLU A 316 9.29 34.93 1.48
N GLY A 317 8.34 35.86 1.32
CA GLY A 317 8.34 36.84 0.23
C GLY A 317 7.45 36.51 -0.96
N LEU A 318 6.78 35.35 -0.98
CA LEU A 318 5.73 35.07 -1.95
C LEU A 318 4.54 36.00 -1.76
N ASP A 319 3.94 36.43 -2.87
CA ASP A 319 2.61 37.06 -2.81
C ASP A 319 1.52 36.04 -2.45
N ASN A 320 0.32 36.53 -2.14
CA ASN A 320 -0.77 35.65 -1.66
C ASN A 320 -1.13 34.56 -2.69
N LYS A 321 -1.11 34.87 -4.00
CA LYS A 321 -1.49 33.94 -5.06
C LYS A 321 -0.40 32.88 -5.24
N GLN A 322 0.86 33.32 -5.33
CA GLN A 322 2.01 32.43 -5.39
C GLN A 322 2.05 31.48 -4.19
N LEU A 323 1.77 31.99 -2.98
CA LEU A 323 1.72 31.16 -1.77
C LEU A 323 0.59 30.14 -1.82
N ALA A 324 -0.62 30.54 -2.22
CA ALA A 324 -1.75 29.63 -2.36
C ALA A 324 -1.47 28.52 -3.39
N ASP A 325 -0.88 28.88 -4.54
CA ASP A 325 -0.51 27.93 -5.59
C ASP A 325 0.63 26.98 -5.14
N ALA A 326 1.62 27.48 -4.41
CA ALA A 326 2.70 26.67 -3.85
C ALA A 326 2.17 25.64 -2.82
N LEU A 327 1.28 26.08 -1.93
CA LEU A 327 0.63 25.20 -0.96
C LEU A 327 -0.19 24.10 -1.65
N ILE A 328 -1.04 24.46 -2.62
CA ILE A 328 -1.80 23.46 -3.41
C ILE A 328 -0.87 22.52 -4.17
N GLY A 329 0.20 23.04 -4.77
CA GLY A 329 1.19 22.24 -5.49
C GLY A 329 1.86 21.18 -4.62
N MET A 330 2.22 21.54 -3.38
CA MET A 330 2.75 20.60 -2.39
C MET A 330 1.69 19.59 -1.94
N LEU A 331 0.51 20.09 -1.53
CA LEU A 331 -0.56 19.25 -0.97
C LEU A 331 -1.03 18.18 -1.97
N LYS A 332 -1.31 18.55 -3.21
CA LYS A 332 -1.76 17.59 -4.24
C LYS A 332 -0.68 16.56 -4.61
N LYS A 333 0.60 16.90 -4.42
CA LYS A 333 1.71 16.00 -4.74
C LYS A 333 1.91 14.98 -3.62
N LYS A 334 1.87 15.42 -2.36
CA LYS A 334 2.10 14.54 -1.20
C LYS A 334 0.84 13.76 -0.78
N TYR A 335 -0.33 14.36 -0.98
CA TYR A 335 -1.64 13.82 -0.61
C TYR A 335 -2.55 13.76 -1.85
N ASP A 336 -2.12 12.98 -2.84
CA ASP A 336 -2.76 12.88 -4.16
C ASP A 336 -4.17 12.27 -4.12
N TRP A 337 -4.53 11.60 -3.02
CA TRP A 337 -5.87 11.05 -2.76
C TRP A 337 -6.83 12.06 -2.10
N VAL A 338 -6.42 13.31 -1.90
CA VAL A 338 -7.22 14.32 -1.17
C VAL A 338 -7.50 15.53 -2.08
N GLY A 339 -8.75 15.98 -2.08
CA GLY A 339 -9.14 17.26 -2.65
C GLY A 339 -8.81 18.39 -1.68
N TRP A 340 -8.17 19.46 -2.17
CA TRP A 340 -7.66 20.56 -1.36
C TRP A 340 -8.20 21.90 -1.84
N SER A 341 -8.42 22.80 -0.89
CA SER A 341 -8.61 24.22 -1.14
C SER A 341 -7.72 25.01 -0.18
N VAL A 342 -7.17 26.13 -0.64
CA VAL A 342 -6.34 27.05 0.13
C VAL A 342 -6.84 28.48 -0.12
N ARG A 343 -7.19 29.20 0.95
CA ARG A 343 -7.51 30.64 0.90
C ARG A 343 -6.44 31.44 1.62
N VAL A 344 -5.99 32.52 1.00
CA VAL A 344 -5.02 33.45 1.57
C VAL A 344 -5.56 34.87 1.49
N TYR A 345 -5.55 35.59 2.61
CA TYR A 345 -5.98 37.00 2.69
C TYR A 345 -5.38 37.69 3.91
N LYS A 346 -5.36 39.03 3.92
CA LYS A 346 -4.89 39.82 5.06
C LYS A 346 -6.06 40.41 5.83
N SER A 347 -6.03 40.27 7.15
CA SER A 347 -6.97 40.97 8.02
C SER A 347 -6.60 42.45 8.06
N GLN A 348 -7.61 43.32 7.93
CA GLN A 348 -7.43 44.75 8.15
C GLN A 348 -7.37 45.02 9.66
N SER A 349 -6.37 45.78 10.10
CA SER A 349 -6.30 46.26 11.48
C SER A 349 -7.42 47.28 11.71
N SER A 350 -8.47 46.89 12.44
CA SER A 350 -9.51 47.82 12.88
C SER A 350 -9.02 48.60 14.10
N ILE A 351 -9.11 49.93 14.05
CA ILE A 351 -8.86 50.85 15.17
C ILE A 351 -10.03 50.84 16.17
N LEU A 352 -11.20 50.28 15.79
CA LEU A 352 -12.38 50.18 16.64
C LEU A 352 -12.45 48.84 17.40
N PRO A 353 -12.87 48.84 18.69
CA PRO A 353 -12.84 47.68 19.60
C PRO A 353 -13.85 46.57 19.26
N THR A 354 -14.84 46.85 18.40
CA THR A 354 -15.73 45.80 17.87
C THR A 354 -14.99 45.04 16.76
N LYS A 355 -14.35 43.91 17.10
CA LYS A 355 -13.79 42.97 16.13
C LYS A 355 -14.90 42.46 15.20
N LYS A 356 -15.18 43.15 14.09
CA LYS A 356 -16.01 42.61 13.02
C LYS A 356 -15.30 41.35 12.51
N LYS A 357 -15.90 40.16 12.65
CA LYS A 357 -15.31 38.92 12.10
C LYS A 357 -15.09 39.12 10.59
N PHE A 358 -13.91 38.74 10.13
CA PHE A 358 -13.52 38.91 8.72
C PHE A 358 -13.90 37.68 7.89
N ASP A 359 -14.01 36.54 8.57
CA ASP A 359 -14.38 35.26 8.01
C ASP A 359 -15.16 34.42 9.03
N CYS A 360 -15.83 33.37 8.55
CA CYS A 360 -16.49 32.37 9.38
C CYS A 360 -16.33 30.98 8.74
N PRO A 361 -15.43 30.14 9.29
CA PRO A 361 -15.27 28.78 8.82
C PRO A 361 -16.02 27.79 9.73
N THR A 362 -16.84 26.93 9.12
CA THR A 362 -17.76 25.97 9.75
C THR A 362 -17.57 24.56 9.15
N GLY A 363 -17.99 23.52 9.86
CA GLY A 363 -17.84 22.11 9.46
C GLY A 363 -16.66 21.41 10.12
N LYS A 364 -16.16 20.33 9.52
CA LYS A 364 -14.87 19.70 9.87
C LYS A 364 -13.87 19.94 8.73
N SER A 365 -12.80 19.15 8.67
CA SER A 365 -11.89 19.06 7.52
C SER A 365 -11.24 20.37 7.07
N ARG A 366 -10.74 21.13 8.05
CA ARG A 366 -9.99 22.36 7.82
C ARG A 366 -9.00 22.62 8.94
N PHE A 367 -8.00 23.43 8.63
CA PHE A 367 -7.09 23.99 9.61
C PHE A 367 -6.60 25.37 9.15
N GLN A 368 -6.19 26.17 10.13
CA GLN A 368 -5.50 27.42 9.87
C GLN A 368 -3.99 27.17 9.93
N VAL A 369 -3.25 27.74 8.98
CA VAL A 369 -1.79 27.65 8.91
C VAL A 369 -1.19 28.87 9.57
N THR A 370 -0.27 28.65 10.50
CA THR A 370 0.40 29.72 11.24
C THR A 370 1.45 30.39 10.34
N ALA A 371 1.49 31.73 10.32
CA ALA A 371 2.47 32.52 9.60
C ALA A 371 3.13 33.55 10.54
N SER A 372 4.38 33.94 10.27
CA SER A 372 5.10 34.96 11.03
C SER A 372 4.41 36.34 10.98
N ASN A 373 3.67 36.61 9.91
CA ASN A 373 2.88 37.83 9.76
C ASN A 373 1.47 37.63 10.35
N GLU A 374 1.21 38.22 11.52
CA GLU A 374 -0.09 38.12 12.23
C GLU A 374 -1.30 38.63 11.43
N LYS A 375 -1.08 39.45 10.39
CA LYS A 375 -2.16 39.91 9.51
C LYS A 375 -2.51 38.91 8.42
N LEU A 376 -1.62 37.98 8.10
CA LEU A 376 -1.82 36.99 7.04
C LEU A 376 -2.66 35.83 7.57
N ASN A 377 -3.79 35.56 6.91
CA ASN A 377 -4.66 34.45 7.22
C ASN A 377 -4.56 33.43 6.08
N ILE A 378 -4.22 32.20 6.45
CA ILE A 378 -4.10 31.08 5.52
C ILE A 378 -5.01 29.98 6.06
N TRP A 379 -6.08 29.71 5.33
CA TRP A 379 -6.98 28.61 5.63
C TRP A 379 -6.79 27.52 4.60
N VAL A 380 -6.70 26.28 5.08
CA VAL A 380 -6.65 25.08 4.25
C VAL A 380 -7.85 24.23 4.63
N SER A 381 -8.50 23.66 3.64
CA SER A 381 -9.62 22.73 3.82
C SER A 381 -9.51 21.62 2.80
N TYR A 382 -10.09 20.47 3.14
CA TYR A 382 -9.83 19.25 2.41
C TYR A 382 -11.01 18.29 2.42
N SER A 383 -11.00 17.32 1.51
CA SER A 383 -11.87 16.14 1.54
C SER A 383 -11.17 14.95 0.92
N ALA A 384 -11.24 13.79 1.59
CA ALA A 384 -10.71 12.53 1.06
C ALA A 384 -11.76 11.74 0.24
N SER A 385 -13.02 12.16 0.29
CA SER A 385 -14.13 11.53 -0.45
C SER A 385 -15.14 12.59 -0.89
N PRO A 386 -14.74 13.51 -1.77
CA PRO A 386 -15.61 14.61 -2.18
C PRO A 386 -16.83 14.11 -2.98
N GLU A 387 -18.00 14.68 -2.69
CA GLU A 387 -19.23 14.44 -3.44
C GLU A 387 -19.65 15.69 -4.22
N PRO A 388 -20.40 15.55 -5.35
CA PRO A 388 -20.90 16.68 -6.10
C PRO A 388 -21.80 17.60 -5.27
N LEU A 389 -21.62 18.90 -5.43
CA LEU A 389 -22.42 19.91 -4.73
C LEU A 389 -23.65 20.32 -5.54
N ASP A 390 -24.78 20.51 -4.86
CA ASP A 390 -25.92 21.24 -5.43
C ASP A 390 -25.65 22.75 -5.40
N LYS A 391 -24.95 23.24 -6.42
CA LYS A 391 -24.60 24.65 -6.55
C LYS A 391 -25.82 25.58 -6.64
N ASN A 392 -26.94 25.09 -7.18
CA ASN A 392 -28.17 25.88 -7.29
C ASN A 392 -28.77 26.10 -5.90
N LEU A 393 -28.83 25.04 -5.09
CA LEU A 393 -29.26 25.15 -3.70
C LEU A 393 -28.36 26.10 -2.90
N ILE A 394 -27.03 26.01 -3.06
CA ILE A 394 -26.08 26.94 -2.41
C ILE A 394 -26.43 28.40 -2.78
N GLN A 395 -26.61 28.69 -4.06
CA GLN A 395 -26.96 30.04 -4.54
C GLN A 395 -28.31 30.51 -3.99
N GLU A 396 -29.34 29.65 -4.01
CA GLU A 396 -30.68 29.96 -3.48
C GLU A 396 -30.62 30.31 -1.98
N LEU A 397 -29.91 29.48 -1.20
CA LEU A 397 -29.73 29.68 0.23
C LEU A 397 -29.04 31.01 0.55
N ILE A 398 -28.03 31.40 -0.23
CA ILE A 398 -27.35 32.69 -0.09
C ILE A 398 -28.28 33.85 -0.47
N GLN A 399 -28.99 33.75 -1.60
CA GLN A 399 -29.87 34.81 -2.10
C GLN A 399 -31.09 35.06 -1.20
N SER A 400 -31.57 34.03 -0.50
CA SER A 400 -32.68 34.14 0.46
C SER A 400 -32.35 35.02 1.69
N GLN A 401 -31.07 35.30 1.94
CA GLN A 401 -30.62 36.08 3.09
C GLN A 401 -30.82 37.59 2.88
N LYS A 402 -31.70 38.20 3.69
CA LYS A 402 -31.98 39.65 3.63
C LYS A 402 -30.75 40.52 3.96
N LYS A 403 -29.89 40.08 4.89
CA LYS A 403 -28.67 40.76 5.33
C LYS A 403 -27.53 39.74 5.47
N PRO A 404 -26.83 39.41 4.37
CA PRO A 404 -25.77 38.41 4.41
C PRO A 404 -24.58 38.94 5.21
N THR A 405 -24.22 38.22 6.27
CA THR A 405 -22.95 38.37 7.01
C THR A 405 -22.12 37.11 6.83
N VAL A 406 -20.82 37.16 7.15
CA VAL A 406 -19.96 35.96 7.07
C VAL A 406 -20.56 34.83 7.92
N GLU A 407 -20.96 35.12 9.15
CA GLU A 407 -21.49 34.13 10.10
C GLU A 407 -22.84 33.56 9.64
N ASN A 408 -23.82 34.42 9.37
CA ASN A 408 -25.17 33.97 9.02
C ASN A 408 -25.19 33.14 7.74
N VAL A 409 -24.36 33.50 6.75
CA VAL A 409 -24.28 32.71 5.51
C VAL A 409 -23.58 31.38 5.77
N ALA A 410 -22.47 31.36 6.51
CA ALA A 410 -21.75 30.13 6.80
C ALA A 410 -22.60 29.13 7.60
N GLU A 411 -23.25 29.60 8.67
CA GLU A 411 -24.10 28.78 9.54
C GLU A 411 -25.34 28.28 8.80
N ASN A 412 -26.04 29.15 8.04
CA ASN A 412 -27.22 28.73 7.28
C ASN A 412 -26.89 27.72 6.17
N LEU A 413 -25.75 27.85 5.50
CA LEU A 413 -25.31 26.84 4.52
C LEU A 413 -24.94 25.54 5.20
N PHE A 414 -24.16 25.60 6.29
CA PHE A 414 -23.75 24.40 7.03
C PHE A 414 -24.94 23.63 7.60
N GLU A 415 -25.99 24.31 8.07
CA GLU A 415 -27.19 23.67 8.61
C GLU A 415 -28.12 23.06 7.55
N LYS A 416 -28.15 23.63 6.34
CA LYS A 416 -29.17 23.31 5.33
C LYS A 416 -28.66 22.48 4.16
N LEU A 417 -27.36 22.48 3.90
CA LEU A 417 -26.80 21.62 2.88
C LEU A 417 -26.83 20.16 3.35
N PRO A 418 -27.16 19.20 2.46
CA PRO A 418 -27.11 17.80 2.80
C PRO A 418 -25.66 17.33 3.01
N GLY A 419 -25.49 16.34 3.89
CA GLY A 419 -24.19 15.73 4.19
C GLY A 419 -23.28 16.59 5.09
N ASP A 420 -22.11 16.04 5.39
CA ASP A 420 -21.08 16.76 6.15
C ASP A 420 -20.34 17.71 5.21
N CYS A 421 -20.67 19.02 5.25
CA CYS A 421 -20.00 20.03 4.45
C CYS A 421 -18.99 20.85 5.25
N MET A 422 -17.89 21.25 4.60
CA MET A 422 -17.04 22.35 5.02
C MET A 422 -17.55 23.63 4.35
N VAL A 423 -17.81 24.67 5.14
CA VAL A 423 -18.24 25.98 4.64
C VAL A 423 -17.29 27.06 5.17
N HIS A 424 -16.76 27.91 4.30
CA HIS A 424 -15.97 29.06 4.71
C HIS A 424 -16.44 30.31 3.98
N THR A 425 -16.94 31.28 4.72
CA THR A 425 -17.28 32.60 4.18
C THR A 425 -16.20 33.60 4.57
N VAL A 426 -15.79 34.45 3.63
CA VAL A 426 -14.75 35.46 3.84
C VAL A 426 -15.24 36.77 3.25
N LYS A 427 -14.97 37.91 3.91
CA LYS A 427 -15.23 39.21 3.29
C LYS A 427 -14.39 39.38 2.04
N SER A 428 -15.01 39.87 0.96
CA SER A 428 -14.29 40.18 -0.26
C SER A 428 -13.23 41.26 0.00
N SER A 429 -12.02 41.02 -0.49
CA SER A 429 -10.92 41.98 -0.49
C SER A 429 -10.04 41.76 -1.71
N LYS A 430 -9.27 42.78 -2.12
CA LYS A 430 -8.42 42.69 -3.32
C LYS A 430 -7.28 41.70 -3.19
N ASP A 431 -6.92 41.35 -1.97
CA ASP A 431 -5.83 40.44 -1.63
C ASP A 431 -6.33 39.03 -1.27
N LEU A 432 -7.65 38.80 -1.27
CA LEU A 432 -8.23 37.48 -1.10
C LEU A 432 -8.00 36.66 -2.36
N VAL A 433 -7.34 35.53 -2.19
CA VAL A 433 -7.11 34.55 -3.26
C VAL A 433 -7.50 33.16 -2.77
N CYS A 434 -7.91 32.33 -3.72
CA CYS A 434 -8.19 30.93 -3.51
C CYS A 434 -7.50 30.11 -4.61
N SER A 435 -6.93 28.98 -4.22
CA SER A 435 -6.41 27.95 -5.11
C SER A 435 -6.91 26.61 -4.61
N TRP A 436 -7.24 25.69 -5.51
CA TRP A 436 -7.78 24.38 -5.14
C TRP A 436 -7.35 23.29 -6.12
N SER A 437 -7.49 22.03 -5.70
CA SER A 437 -7.28 20.83 -6.53
C SER A 437 -8.56 20.08 -6.88
N PHE A 438 -9.71 20.48 -6.32
CA PHE A 438 -11.02 19.91 -6.65
C PHE A 438 -11.38 20.10 -8.13
N THR A 439 -12.13 19.16 -8.70
CA THR A 439 -12.84 19.38 -9.96
C THR A 439 -14.01 20.34 -9.76
N ASP A 440 -14.48 20.94 -10.85
CA ASP A 440 -15.44 22.06 -10.78
C ASP A 440 -16.74 21.69 -10.07
N ASP A 441 -17.23 20.46 -10.18
CA ASP A 441 -18.48 19.99 -9.57
C ASP A 441 -18.37 19.70 -8.05
N LEU A 442 -17.15 19.50 -7.54
CA LEU A 442 -16.88 19.09 -6.16
C LEU A 442 -16.58 20.26 -5.22
N HIS A 443 -16.44 21.48 -5.77
CA HIS A 443 -16.06 22.66 -5.02
C HIS A 443 -16.82 23.89 -5.49
N TYR A 444 -17.27 24.68 -4.52
CA TYR A 444 -17.93 25.95 -4.75
C TYR A 444 -17.04 27.08 -4.25
N TRP A 445 -16.66 28.01 -5.13
CA TRP A 445 -15.95 29.23 -4.78
C TRP A 445 -16.47 30.38 -5.62
N GLU A 446 -17.36 31.20 -5.05
CA GLU A 446 -17.99 32.31 -5.75
C GLU A 446 -18.11 33.56 -4.86
N GLU A 447 -18.09 34.73 -5.51
CA GLU A 447 -18.35 36.02 -4.86
C GLU A 447 -19.85 36.34 -4.85
N HIS A 448 -20.37 36.68 -3.67
CA HIS A 448 -21.73 37.09 -3.39
C HIS A 448 -21.75 38.45 -2.70
N LYS A 449 -22.00 39.51 -3.48
CA LYS A 449 -22.00 40.91 -3.04
C LYS A 449 -20.64 41.36 -2.49
N ASN A 450 -20.38 41.14 -1.21
CA ASN A 450 -19.19 41.55 -0.48
C ASN A 450 -18.56 40.41 0.32
N LEU A 451 -18.94 39.17 -0.02
CA LEU A 451 -18.51 37.94 0.62
C LEU A 451 -18.06 36.96 -0.47
N HIS A 452 -16.99 36.22 -0.24
CA HIS A 452 -16.70 35.00 -0.97
C HIS A 452 -17.16 33.81 -0.15
N VAL A 453 -17.71 32.79 -0.81
CA VAL A 453 -18.20 31.57 -0.18
C VAL A 453 -17.47 30.38 -0.76
N CYS A 454 -16.83 29.61 0.12
CA CYS A 454 -16.19 28.34 -0.17
C CYS A 454 -17.05 27.20 0.40
N VAL A 455 -17.39 26.20 -0.42
CA VAL A 455 -18.08 24.98 0.04
C VAL A 455 -17.47 23.76 -0.65
N HIS A 456 -17.29 22.68 0.12
CA HIS A 456 -17.07 21.32 -0.38
C HIS A 456 -17.55 20.31 0.66
N CYS A 457 -17.81 19.06 0.26
CA CYS A 457 -18.04 17.97 1.21
C CYS A 457 -16.79 17.76 2.09
N ALA A 458 -16.96 17.40 3.36
CA ALA A 458 -15.87 17.30 4.33
C ALA A 458 -14.95 16.09 4.12
#